data_AF-A0A7S3XXU4-F1
#
_entry.id   AF-A0A7S3XXU4-F1
#
_cell.length_a   1.000
_cell.length_b   1.000
_cell.length_c   1.000
_cell.angle_alpha   90.00
_cell.angle_beta   90.00
_cell.angle_gamma   90.00
#
_symmetry.space_group_name_H-M   'P 1'
#
loop_
_entity.id
_entity.type
_entity.pdbx_description
1 polymer ?
#
loop_
_entity_poly.entity_id
_entity_poly.type
_entity_poly.pdbx_seq_one_letter_code
_entity_poly.pdbx_strand_id
1 'polypeptide(L)'
;MSESKDGGGGKNVKLTAKWQLNAAMLSRPVDLSTLVTMSQQSPEEFLVDDTMERLVSKLLNTESDQVADKDTRLDVLTILANVAALPKRRAKEMVRDVIDGVSEWFESYMKEQDCKRDDDGDGSTSDPELHKGMLLLLARAFNYRLKTEDVLELTDGDRRLALETIVGVLEEGETYSTELKQRQKPATGKVAQWEHELVCHRYEKPLILQLCRLVRGFTHPATYFQGTGEDLELYSVDKFSAEMDGLLAIALKSRVIEKLSVALYDCLFADLEEEEEEAGDENYRILLDESDHTAIVGIHTFIQNLYFYATSNTEAYRAHLLADTLLVPRLVLPYLDRCIYHTQLLNRRAETYNRALALGRDEEGGEGKG
;
A
#
# COMPACT_ATOMS: atom_id res chain seq x y z
N MET A 1 -33.17 -32.57 -47.03
CA MET A 1 -31.71 -32.52 -46.86
C MET A 1 -31.24 -31.13 -47.26
N SER A 2 -31.19 -30.21 -46.32
CA SER A 2 -30.61 -28.88 -46.49
C SER A 2 -29.43 -28.80 -45.51
N GLU A 3 -28.23 -28.83 -46.05
CA GLU A 3 -27.00 -28.60 -45.27
C GLU A 3 -26.97 -27.13 -44.85
N SER A 4 -27.25 -26.89 -43.58
CA SER A 4 -26.95 -25.64 -42.89
C SER A 4 -25.43 -25.53 -42.74
N LYS A 5 -24.84 -24.60 -43.51
CA LYS A 5 -23.44 -24.17 -43.35
C LYS A 5 -23.25 -23.61 -41.94
N ASP A 6 -22.48 -24.32 -41.13
CA ASP A 6 -21.96 -23.82 -39.86
C ASP A 6 -21.08 -22.59 -40.14
N GLY A 7 -21.46 -21.47 -39.53
CA GLY A 7 -20.76 -20.21 -39.61
C GLY A 7 -19.40 -20.34 -38.90
N GLY A 8 -18.33 -20.00 -39.62
CA GLY A 8 -17.00 -19.89 -39.05
C GLY A 8 -16.99 -18.88 -37.92
N GLY A 9 -16.88 -19.37 -36.68
CA GLY A 9 -16.59 -18.55 -35.52
C GLY A 9 -15.24 -17.87 -35.75
N GLY A 10 -15.27 -16.56 -36.00
CA GLY A 10 -14.08 -15.73 -36.04
C GLY A 10 -13.32 -15.91 -34.73
N LYS A 11 -12.11 -16.45 -34.79
CA LYS A 11 -11.22 -16.48 -33.64
C LYS A 11 -10.96 -15.03 -33.25
N ASN A 12 -11.50 -14.59 -32.11
CA ASN A 12 -11.10 -13.33 -31.50
C ASN A 12 -9.59 -13.39 -31.28
N VAL A 13 -8.83 -12.64 -32.09
CA VAL A 13 -7.39 -12.51 -31.93
C VAL A 13 -7.17 -11.67 -30.68
N LYS A 14 -6.79 -12.31 -29.57
CA LYS A 14 -6.40 -11.61 -28.35
C LYS A 14 -5.10 -10.86 -28.65
N LEU A 15 -5.13 -9.53 -28.55
CA LEU A 15 -3.93 -8.70 -28.73
C LEU A 15 -3.00 -8.92 -27.52
N THR A 16 -1.73 -9.22 -27.79
CA THR A 16 -0.72 -9.45 -26.75
C THR A 16 -0.13 -8.13 -26.24
N ALA A 17 0.43 -8.14 -25.03
CA ALA A 17 1.11 -6.97 -24.44
C ALA A 17 2.22 -6.43 -25.35
N LYS A 18 3.04 -7.31 -25.94
CA LYS A 18 4.07 -6.92 -26.92
C LYS A 18 3.53 -6.23 -28.15
N TRP A 19 2.39 -6.66 -28.66
CA TRP A 19 1.76 -6.01 -29.81
C TRP A 19 1.28 -4.60 -29.44
N GLN A 20 0.64 -4.45 -28.28
CA GLN A 20 0.19 -3.15 -27.79
C GLN A 20 1.37 -2.20 -27.53
N LEU A 21 2.46 -2.70 -26.94
CA LEU A 21 3.68 -1.90 -26.76
C LEU A 21 4.24 -1.43 -28.11
N ASN A 22 4.34 -2.33 -29.09
CA ASN A 22 4.84 -1.96 -30.41
C ASN A 22 3.98 -0.90 -31.09
N ALA A 23 2.66 -0.92 -30.87
CA ALA A 23 1.76 0.10 -31.37
C ALA A 23 1.93 1.44 -30.62
N ALA A 24 2.01 1.41 -29.29
CA ALA A 24 2.23 2.58 -28.44
C ALA A 24 3.55 3.31 -28.77
N MET A 25 4.61 2.56 -29.06
CA MET A 25 5.92 3.10 -29.46
C MET A 25 5.90 3.94 -30.76
N LEU A 26 4.79 3.95 -31.50
CA LEU A 26 4.60 4.78 -32.69
C LEU A 26 4.12 6.21 -32.37
N SER A 27 3.59 6.45 -31.17
CA SER A 27 3.22 7.80 -30.71
C SER A 27 4.40 8.48 -30.02
N ARG A 28 4.37 9.82 -29.97
CA ARG A 28 5.31 10.65 -29.20
C ARG A 28 4.56 11.81 -28.52
N PRO A 29 4.51 11.88 -27.18
CA PRO A 29 5.01 10.88 -26.23
C PRO A 29 4.33 9.51 -26.40
N VAL A 30 4.96 8.46 -25.87
CA VAL A 30 4.43 7.10 -25.92
C VAL A 30 3.20 6.99 -25.01
N ASP A 31 2.05 6.63 -25.57
CA ASP A 31 0.80 6.46 -24.80
C ASP A 31 0.63 5.00 -24.35
N LEU A 32 0.75 4.77 -23.04
CA LEU A 32 0.65 3.45 -22.43
C LEU A 32 -0.73 3.16 -21.82
N SER A 33 -1.73 4.04 -21.98
CA SER A 33 -3.06 3.92 -21.36
C SER A 33 -3.70 2.54 -21.59
N THR A 34 -3.54 1.99 -22.80
CA THR A 34 -4.07 0.65 -23.14
C THR A 34 -3.34 -0.48 -22.41
N LEU A 35 -2.03 -0.35 -22.21
CA LEU A 35 -1.22 -1.32 -21.46
C LEU A 35 -1.48 -1.20 -19.97
N VAL A 36 -1.70 0.00 -19.43
CA VAL A 36 -2.11 0.20 -18.03
C VAL A 36 -3.40 -0.55 -17.75
N THR A 37 -4.43 -0.36 -18.57
CA THR A 37 -5.70 -1.10 -18.48
C THR A 37 -5.50 -2.62 -18.62
N MET A 38 -4.65 -3.06 -19.56
CA MET A 38 -4.32 -4.49 -19.71
C MET A 38 -3.63 -5.04 -18.46
N SER A 39 -2.72 -4.28 -17.83
CA SER A 39 -2.01 -4.71 -16.63
C SER A 39 -2.92 -4.90 -15.42
N GLN A 40 -4.03 -4.17 -15.36
CA GLN A 40 -5.05 -4.33 -14.32
C GLN A 40 -5.94 -5.56 -14.58
N GLN A 41 -6.35 -5.76 -15.84
CA GLN A 41 -7.34 -6.79 -16.20
C GLN A 41 -6.72 -8.16 -16.50
N SER A 42 -5.47 -8.21 -16.99
CA SER A 42 -4.79 -9.43 -17.41
C SER A 42 -3.26 -9.30 -17.27
N PRO A 43 -2.74 -9.03 -16.06
CA PRO A 43 -1.29 -8.83 -15.82
C PRO A 43 -0.41 -10.01 -16.26
N GLU A 44 -0.94 -11.24 -16.29
CA GLU A 44 -0.20 -12.40 -16.79
C GLU A 44 0.26 -12.30 -18.26
N GLU A 45 -0.38 -11.46 -19.08
CA GLU A 45 0.03 -11.25 -20.48
C GLU A 45 1.44 -10.65 -20.58
N PHE A 46 1.90 -9.93 -19.54
CA PHE A 46 3.23 -9.34 -19.47
C PHE A 46 4.33 -10.35 -19.10
N LEU A 47 3.97 -11.56 -18.68
CA LEU A 47 4.91 -12.62 -18.29
C LEU A 47 5.30 -13.54 -19.46
N VAL A 48 4.69 -13.35 -20.63
CA VAL A 48 4.82 -14.26 -21.79
C VAL A 48 6.08 -13.95 -22.60
N ASP A 49 6.52 -12.70 -22.63
CA ASP A 49 7.60 -12.22 -23.50
C ASP A 49 8.47 -11.14 -22.82
N ASP A 50 9.29 -10.47 -23.62
CA ASP A 50 10.25 -9.43 -23.22
C ASP A 50 9.62 -8.05 -23.00
N THR A 51 8.28 -7.93 -22.91
CA THR A 51 7.60 -6.63 -22.80
C THR A 51 8.06 -5.82 -21.58
N MET A 52 8.19 -6.42 -20.40
CA MET A 52 8.60 -5.70 -19.19
C MET A 52 10.03 -5.16 -19.30
N GLU A 53 10.96 -5.97 -19.81
CA GLU A 53 12.35 -5.55 -20.05
C GLU A 53 12.42 -4.38 -21.05
N ARG A 54 11.56 -4.40 -22.07
CA ARG A 54 11.45 -3.30 -23.04
C ARG A 54 10.85 -2.04 -22.44
N LEU A 55 9.83 -2.14 -21.57
CA LEU A 55 9.27 -0.98 -20.88
C LEU A 55 10.35 -0.26 -20.05
N VAL A 56 11.15 -1.01 -19.29
CA VAL A 56 12.25 -0.40 -18.50
C VAL A 56 13.36 0.14 -19.39
N SER A 57 13.92 -0.68 -20.27
CA SER A 57 15.09 -0.30 -21.07
C SER A 57 14.81 0.79 -22.12
N LYS A 58 13.58 0.91 -22.63
CA LYS A 58 13.23 1.86 -23.70
C LYS A 58 12.43 3.07 -23.25
N LEU A 59 11.69 2.98 -22.15
CA LEU A 59 10.81 4.06 -21.68
C LEU A 59 11.22 4.58 -20.31
N LEU A 60 11.50 3.70 -19.34
CA LEU A 60 11.89 4.17 -18.00
C LEU A 60 13.29 4.80 -18.00
N ASN A 61 14.26 4.12 -18.63
CA ASN A 61 15.66 4.54 -18.68
C ASN A 61 16.00 5.50 -19.83
N THR A 62 15.02 6.02 -20.58
CA THR A 62 15.30 6.91 -21.71
C THR A 62 15.53 8.34 -21.23
N GLU A 63 16.63 8.95 -21.68
CA GLU A 63 16.94 10.35 -21.36
C GLU A 63 16.05 11.35 -22.12
N SER A 64 15.33 10.89 -23.14
CA SER A 64 14.55 11.76 -24.02
C SER A 64 13.10 11.88 -23.56
N ASP A 65 12.75 13.05 -23.02
CA ASP A 65 11.36 13.39 -22.65
C ASP A 65 10.41 13.49 -23.86
N GLN A 66 10.94 13.57 -25.08
CA GLN A 66 10.13 13.46 -26.31
C GLN A 66 9.68 12.03 -26.60
N VAL A 67 10.34 11.03 -26.00
CA VAL A 67 10.02 9.61 -26.15
C VAL A 67 9.12 9.16 -25.00
N ALA A 68 9.57 9.38 -23.77
CA ALA A 68 8.80 9.08 -22.57
C ALA A 68 8.90 10.30 -21.66
N ASP A 69 7.78 10.92 -21.35
CA ASP A 69 7.68 12.02 -20.39
C ASP A 69 7.48 11.47 -18.96
N LYS A 70 7.11 12.34 -18.01
CA LYS A 70 6.82 11.93 -16.63
C LYS A 70 5.67 10.92 -16.58
N ASP A 71 4.59 11.21 -17.30
CA ASP A 71 3.37 10.38 -17.33
C ASP A 71 3.66 8.99 -17.91
N THR A 72 4.41 8.92 -19.02
CA THR A 72 4.85 7.64 -19.59
C THR A 72 5.64 6.79 -18.58
N ARG A 73 6.50 7.42 -17.78
CA ARG A 73 7.30 6.71 -16.76
C ARG A 73 6.44 6.26 -15.58
N LEU A 74 5.47 7.07 -15.16
CA LEU A 74 4.47 6.67 -14.16
C LEU A 74 3.61 5.49 -14.64
N ASP A 75 3.23 5.47 -15.91
CA ASP A 75 2.51 4.34 -16.52
C ASP A 75 3.36 3.06 -16.49
N VAL A 76 4.66 3.15 -16.79
CA VAL A 76 5.59 2.00 -16.69
C VAL A 76 5.63 1.46 -15.26
N LEU A 77 5.81 2.34 -14.26
CA LEU A 77 5.83 1.94 -12.85
C LEU A 77 4.51 1.29 -12.43
N THR A 78 3.38 1.85 -12.88
CA THR A 78 2.04 1.32 -12.62
C THR A 78 1.85 -0.07 -13.23
N ILE A 79 2.25 -0.27 -14.48
CA ILE A 79 2.19 -1.59 -15.16
C ILE A 79 3.00 -2.62 -14.37
N LEU A 80 4.24 -2.31 -14.02
CA LEU A 80 5.11 -3.21 -13.26
C LEU A 80 4.53 -3.51 -11.87
N ALA A 81 3.97 -2.50 -11.20
CA ALA A 81 3.34 -2.65 -9.89
C ALA A 81 2.11 -3.56 -9.97
N ASN A 82 1.28 -3.45 -11.01
CA ASN A 82 0.13 -4.33 -11.22
C ASN A 82 0.56 -5.78 -11.51
N VAL A 83 1.63 -5.98 -12.28
CA VAL A 83 2.20 -7.32 -12.49
C VAL A 83 2.76 -7.89 -11.18
N ALA A 84 3.44 -7.07 -10.36
CA ALA A 84 3.97 -7.48 -9.06
C ALA A 84 2.88 -7.79 -8.02
N ALA A 85 1.67 -7.24 -8.19
CA ALA A 85 0.52 -7.54 -7.34
C ALA A 85 0.01 -8.99 -7.49
N LEU A 86 0.37 -9.68 -8.58
CA LEU A 86 -0.01 -11.08 -8.77
C LEU A 86 0.51 -11.96 -7.60
N PRO A 87 -0.31 -12.91 -7.10
CA PRO A 87 0.12 -13.82 -6.04
C PRO A 87 1.17 -14.86 -6.51
N LYS A 88 1.59 -14.80 -7.78
CA LYS A 88 2.54 -15.73 -8.38
C LYS A 88 3.98 -15.30 -8.07
N ARG A 89 4.72 -16.13 -7.34
CA ARG A 89 6.15 -15.92 -7.03
C ARG A 89 6.99 -15.58 -8.28
N ARG A 90 6.76 -16.29 -9.39
CA ARG A 90 7.46 -16.04 -10.66
C ARG A 90 7.26 -14.62 -11.19
N ALA A 91 6.06 -14.04 -11.04
CA ALA A 91 5.80 -12.67 -11.50
C ALA A 91 6.68 -11.67 -10.73
N LYS A 92 6.77 -11.82 -9.41
CA LYS A 92 7.62 -10.99 -8.54
C LYS A 92 9.11 -11.19 -8.77
N GLU A 93 9.55 -12.39 -9.13
CA GLU A 93 10.93 -12.64 -9.58
C GLU A 93 11.22 -11.88 -10.87
N MET A 94 10.39 -12.04 -11.89
CA MET A 94 10.59 -11.34 -13.18
C MET A 94 10.55 -9.81 -13.04
N VAL A 95 9.67 -9.28 -12.19
CA VAL A 95 9.64 -7.84 -11.93
C VAL A 95 10.92 -7.38 -11.21
N ARG A 96 11.43 -8.15 -10.24
CA ARG A 96 12.72 -7.83 -9.59
C ARG A 96 13.88 -7.86 -10.57
N ASP A 97 13.97 -8.88 -11.43
CA ASP A 97 15.01 -8.98 -12.45
C ASP A 97 14.99 -7.77 -13.41
N VAL A 98 13.79 -7.24 -13.70
CA VAL A 98 13.62 -6.05 -14.55
C VAL A 98 13.93 -4.74 -13.80
N ILE A 99 13.61 -4.66 -12.51
CA ILE A 99 13.96 -3.51 -11.64
C ILE A 99 15.48 -3.40 -11.48
N ASP A 100 16.21 -4.52 -11.40
CA ASP A 100 17.68 -4.53 -11.38
C ASP A 100 18.29 -3.87 -12.64
N GLY A 101 17.49 -3.70 -13.70
CA GLY A 101 17.86 -2.99 -14.92
C GLY A 101 17.56 -1.48 -14.93
N VAL A 102 17.00 -0.91 -13.86
CA VAL A 102 16.79 0.54 -13.73
C VAL A 102 18.15 1.24 -13.68
N SER A 103 18.32 2.31 -14.46
CA SER A 103 19.60 3.02 -14.54
C SER A 103 19.76 4.10 -13.48
N GLU A 104 21.01 4.39 -13.11
CA GLU A 104 21.37 5.56 -12.26
C GLU A 104 20.84 6.89 -12.82
N TRP A 105 20.66 6.96 -14.15
CA TRP A 105 20.04 8.11 -14.79
C TRP A 105 18.59 8.31 -14.34
N PHE A 106 17.78 7.25 -14.29
CA PHE A 106 16.38 7.37 -13.86
C PHE A 106 16.29 7.73 -12.37
N GLU A 107 17.18 7.19 -11.54
CA GLU A 107 17.30 7.59 -10.13
C GLU A 107 17.60 9.10 -10.00
N SER A 108 18.54 9.60 -10.81
CA SER A 108 18.87 11.04 -10.86
C SER A 108 17.68 11.87 -11.36
N TYR A 109 16.95 11.38 -12.37
CA TYR A 109 15.76 12.01 -12.91
C TYR A 109 14.63 12.13 -11.87
N MET A 110 14.38 11.09 -11.07
CA MET A 110 13.39 11.14 -9.99
C MET A 110 13.73 12.23 -8.98
N LYS A 111 15.01 12.32 -8.58
CA LYS A 111 15.50 13.38 -7.69
C LYS A 111 15.26 14.76 -8.30
N GLU A 112 15.65 14.97 -9.54
CA GLU A 112 15.49 16.27 -10.20
C GLU A 112 14.03 16.69 -10.39
N GLN A 113 13.13 15.75 -10.71
CA GLN A 113 11.72 16.08 -10.91
C GLN A 113 11.01 16.43 -9.60
N ASP A 114 11.29 15.70 -8.53
CA ASP A 114 10.58 15.89 -7.26
C ASP A 114 11.29 16.92 -6.34
N CYS A 115 12.58 17.21 -6.58
CA CYS A 115 13.34 18.29 -5.91
C CYS A 115 13.24 19.67 -6.60
N LYS A 116 12.55 19.81 -7.73
CA LYS A 116 12.19 21.13 -8.30
C LYS A 116 11.20 21.84 -7.36
N ARG A 117 11.72 22.34 -6.24
CA ARG A 117 11.05 23.15 -5.22
C ARG A 117 11.63 24.58 -5.25
N ASP A 118 10.74 25.54 -5.01
CA ASP A 118 11.02 26.85 -4.41
C ASP A 118 11.41 28.07 -5.27
N ASP A 119 11.12 28.14 -6.58
CA ASP A 119 11.24 29.44 -7.29
C ASP A 119 9.89 30.17 -7.49
N ASP A 120 8.77 29.45 -7.43
CA ASP A 120 7.43 30.05 -7.36
C ASP A 120 6.96 30.03 -5.91
N GLY A 121 7.01 31.18 -5.23
CA GLY A 121 6.78 31.36 -3.79
C GLY A 121 5.40 31.02 -3.22
N ASP A 122 4.70 30.04 -3.79
CA ASP A 122 3.55 29.38 -3.19
C ASP A 122 4.04 28.07 -2.56
N GLY A 123 3.95 27.95 -1.23
CA GLY A 123 4.47 26.83 -0.42
C GLY A 123 3.80 25.46 -0.67
N SER A 124 3.36 25.21 -1.90
CA SER A 124 2.96 23.92 -2.43
C SER A 124 4.18 23.01 -2.53
N THR A 125 4.17 21.97 -1.70
CA THR A 125 5.14 20.88 -1.76
C THR A 125 4.89 20.12 -3.07
N SER A 126 5.91 20.02 -3.93
CA SER A 126 5.88 19.13 -5.10
C SER A 126 5.44 17.73 -4.66
N ASP A 127 4.44 17.19 -5.35
CA ASP A 127 3.89 15.87 -5.06
C ASP A 127 4.84 14.79 -5.64
N PRO A 128 5.41 13.89 -4.82
CA PRO A 128 6.50 13.02 -5.25
C PRO A 128 6.00 11.77 -6.01
N GLU A 129 5.27 11.99 -7.10
CA GLU A 129 4.56 10.95 -7.88
C GLU A 129 5.48 9.80 -8.33
N LEU A 130 6.72 10.10 -8.75
CA LEU A 130 7.66 9.06 -9.21
C LEU A 130 8.13 8.20 -8.03
N HIS A 131 8.45 8.83 -6.89
CA HIS A 131 8.80 8.09 -5.67
C HIS A 131 7.62 7.26 -5.16
N LYS A 132 6.37 7.75 -5.27
CA LYS A 132 5.16 6.99 -4.91
C LYS A 132 5.01 5.74 -5.78
N GLY A 133 5.10 5.89 -7.11
CA GLY A 133 5.04 4.77 -8.05
C GLY A 133 6.13 3.74 -7.81
N MET A 134 7.36 4.20 -7.51
CA MET A 134 8.47 3.31 -7.19
C MET A 134 8.27 2.60 -5.84
N LEU A 135 7.83 3.31 -4.80
CA LEU A 135 7.54 2.72 -3.49
C LEU A 135 6.46 1.63 -3.60
N LEU A 136 5.39 1.88 -4.35
CA LEU A 136 4.32 0.91 -4.61
C LEU A 136 4.86 -0.34 -5.32
N LEU A 137 5.66 -0.14 -6.37
CA LEU A 137 6.30 -1.21 -7.12
C LEU A 137 7.19 -2.08 -6.21
N LEU A 138 8.09 -1.45 -5.45
CA LEU A 138 9.00 -2.13 -4.54
C LEU A 138 8.23 -2.87 -3.44
N ALA A 139 7.21 -2.25 -2.85
CA ALA A 139 6.38 -2.89 -1.83
C ALA A 139 5.79 -4.21 -2.34
N ARG A 140 5.21 -4.21 -3.53
CA ARG A 140 4.60 -5.39 -4.15
C ARG A 140 5.64 -6.44 -4.56
N ALA A 141 6.73 -6.01 -5.18
CA ALA A 141 7.82 -6.87 -5.66
C ALA A 141 8.52 -7.61 -4.51
N PHE A 142 8.70 -6.94 -3.35
CA PHE A 142 9.36 -7.49 -2.17
C PHE A 142 8.41 -8.06 -1.11
N ASN A 143 7.16 -8.39 -1.50
CA ASN A 143 6.16 -9.02 -0.62
C ASN A 143 5.86 -8.23 0.65
N TYR A 144 5.87 -6.91 0.55
CA TYR A 144 5.55 -5.99 1.63
C TYR A 144 6.48 -6.10 2.84
N ARG A 145 7.77 -6.37 2.57
CA ARG A 145 8.83 -6.53 3.58
C ARG A 145 9.90 -5.44 3.53
N LEU A 146 9.61 -4.32 2.88
CA LEU A 146 10.51 -3.16 2.92
C LEU A 146 10.64 -2.67 4.35
N LYS A 147 11.83 -2.17 4.65
CA LYS A 147 12.18 -1.47 5.87
C LYS A 147 12.26 0.03 5.60
N THR A 148 12.30 0.82 6.65
CA THR A 148 12.41 2.27 6.53
C THR A 148 13.73 2.68 5.86
N GLU A 149 14.79 1.92 6.07
CA GLU A 149 16.08 2.13 5.40
C GLU A 149 15.96 2.05 3.87
N ASP A 150 15.14 1.12 3.35
CA ASP A 150 14.94 0.97 1.91
C ASP A 150 14.22 2.20 1.32
N VAL A 151 13.29 2.80 2.08
CA VAL A 151 12.59 4.04 1.66
C VAL A 151 13.53 5.24 1.75
N LEU A 152 14.39 5.28 2.76
CA LEU A 152 15.40 6.33 2.87
C LEU A 152 16.45 6.22 1.76
N GLU A 153 16.82 5.01 1.34
CA GLU A 153 17.70 4.82 0.18
C GLU A 153 17.03 5.35 -1.10
N LEU A 154 15.75 5.03 -1.31
CA LEU A 154 14.96 5.54 -2.43
C LEU A 154 14.91 7.08 -2.47
N THR A 155 14.90 7.75 -1.32
CA THR A 155 14.83 9.22 -1.21
C THR A 155 16.17 9.89 -0.88
N ASP A 156 17.30 9.21 -1.08
CA ASP A 156 18.64 9.74 -0.81
C ASP A 156 18.86 10.26 0.62
N GLY A 157 18.19 9.63 1.58
CA GLY A 157 18.20 9.97 2.99
C GLY A 157 17.28 11.14 3.37
N ASP A 158 16.56 11.75 2.42
CA ASP A 158 15.57 12.78 2.69
C ASP A 158 14.33 12.17 3.36
N ARG A 159 14.25 12.37 4.68
CA ARG A 159 13.16 11.87 5.53
C ARG A 159 11.84 12.59 5.28
N ARG A 160 11.89 13.85 4.84
CA ARG A 160 10.70 14.66 4.56
C ARG A 160 10.04 14.13 3.30
N LEU A 161 10.82 13.98 2.24
CA LEU A 161 10.38 13.37 0.98
C LEU A 161 9.90 11.93 1.19
N ALA A 162 10.61 11.13 2.00
CA ALA A 162 10.19 9.75 2.33
C ALA A 162 8.83 9.69 3.03
N LEU A 163 8.61 10.55 4.02
CA LEU A 163 7.33 10.61 4.72
C LEU A 163 6.22 11.12 3.79
N GLU A 164 6.47 12.16 3.00
CA GLU A 164 5.53 12.68 2.00
C GLU A 164 5.17 11.61 0.96
N THR A 165 6.14 10.79 0.53
CA THR A 165 5.92 9.67 -0.39
C THR A 165 4.97 8.63 0.22
N ILE A 166 5.22 8.20 1.45
CA ILE A 166 4.35 7.22 2.12
C ILE A 166 2.94 7.78 2.31
N VAL A 167 2.83 9.05 2.70
CA VAL A 167 1.54 9.72 2.91
C VAL A 167 0.80 9.88 1.59
N GLY A 168 1.49 10.26 0.52
CA GLY A 168 0.90 10.37 -0.80
C GLY A 168 0.37 9.04 -1.31
N VAL A 169 1.10 7.93 -1.10
CA VAL A 169 0.55 6.60 -1.40
C VAL A 169 -0.71 6.35 -0.58
N LEU A 170 -0.72 6.63 0.73
CA LEU A 170 -1.95 6.43 1.53
C LEU A 170 -3.14 7.28 1.04
N GLU A 171 -2.91 8.49 0.53
CA GLU A 171 -3.96 9.35 -0.04
C GLU A 171 -4.54 8.80 -1.34
N GLU A 172 -3.71 8.19 -2.17
CA GLU A 172 -4.13 7.53 -3.41
C GLU A 172 -4.78 6.16 -3.16
N GLY A 173 -4.85 5.74 -1.89
CA GLY A 173 -5.32 4.42 -1.48
C GLY A 173 -6.79 4.12 -1.78
N GLU A 174 -7.57 5.13 -2.16
CA GLU A 174 -8.91 4.97 -2.74
C GLU A 174 -9.01 5.73 -4.06
N THR A 175 -9.22 4.99 -5.16
CA THR A 175 -9.50 5.59 -6.47
C THR A 175 -10.86 5.12 -6.98
N TYR A 176 -11.60 6.05 -7.57
CA TYR A 176 -12.90 5.77 -8.17
C TYR A 176 -12.73 5.73 -9.69
N SER A 177 -13.12 4.61 -10.30
CA SER A 177 -13.13 4.45 -11.75
C SER A 177 -14.56 4.17 -12.23
N THR A 178 -14.91 4.58 -13.44
CA THR A 178 -16.17 4.18 -14.07
C THR A 178 -15.91 3.00 -14.99
N GLU A 179 -16.35 1.81 -14.59
CA GLU A 179 -16.21 0.60 -15.40
C GLU A 179 -17.50 0.30 -16.17
N LEU A 180 -17.35 -0.19 -17.41
CA LEU A 180 -18.47 -0.66 -18.22
C LEU A 180 -18.75 -2.13 -17.89
N LYS A 181 -19.79 -2.40 -17.09
CA LYS A 181 -20.26 -3.77 -16.86
C LYS A 181 -21.34 -4.15 -17.87
N GLN A 182 -21.21 -5.37 -18.41
CA GLN A 182 -22.23 -5.93 -19.30
C GLN A 182 -23.38 -6.48 -18.47
N ARG A 183 -24.47 -5.71 -18.36
CA ARG A 183 -25.69 -6.11 -17.65
C ARG A 183 -26.42 -7.26 -18.34
N GLN A 184 -26.43 -7.26 -19.67
CA GLN A 184 -27.13 -8.29 -20.45
C GLN A 184 -26.31 -8.73 -21.66
N LYS A 185 -26.05 -10.03 -21.74
CA LYS A 185 -25.44 -10.66 -22.92
C LYS A 185 -26.37 -10.52 -24.14
N PRO A 186 -25.82 -10.28 -25.34
CA PRO A 186 -26.63 -10.21 -26.54
C PRO A 186 -27.36 -11.54 -26.77
N ALA A 187 -28.64 -11.47 -27.13
CA ALA A 187 -29.46 -12.62 -27.51
C ALA A 187 -30.04 -12.37 -28.91
N THR A 188 -30.57 -13.39 -29.59
CA THR A 188 -31.08 -13.25 -30.95
C THR A 188 -32.17 -12.17 -31.01
N GLY A 189 -31.90 -11.08 -31.72
CA GLY A 189 -32.80 -9.92 -31.83
C GLY A 189 -32.75 -8.92 -30.66
N LYS A 190 -31.84 -9.09 -29.69
CA LYS A 190 -31.61 -8.16 -28.58
C LYS A 190 -30.15 -7.68 -28.54
N VAL A 191 -29.98 -6.37 -28.48
CA VAL A 191 -28.67 -5.73 -28.32
C VAL A 191 -28.13 -5.96 -26.91
N ALA A 192 -26.81 -6.06 -26.78
CA ALA A 192 -26.16 -6.08 -25.47
C ALA A 192 -26.47 -4.79 -24.71
N GLN A 193 -26.68 -4.89 -23.39
CA GLN A 193 -26.83 -3.74 -22.52
C GLN A 193 -25.57 -3.59 -21.66
N TRP A 194 -25.03 -2.37 -21.68
CA TRP A 194 -23.85 -1.95 -20.92
C TRP A 194 -24.27 -0.84 -19.97
N GLU A 195 -23.79 -0.90 -18.74
CA GLU A 195 -23.99 0.16 -17.74
C GLU A 195 -22.64 0.61 -17.19
N HIS A 196 -22.54 1.91 -16.90
CA HIS A 196 -21.38 2.45 -16.20
C HIS A 196 -21.62 2.24 -14.71
N GLU A 197 -20.69 1.54 -14.07
CA GLU A 197 -20.68 1.34 -12.63
C GLU A 197 -19.48 2.07 -12.05
N LEU A 198 -19.69 2.79 -10.95
CA LEU A 198 -18.60 3.39 -10.20
C LEU A 198 -17.95 2.29 -9.36
N VAL A 199 -16.70 1.95 -9.67
CA VAL A 199 -15.91 0.96 -8.96
C VAL A 199 -14.89 1.69 -8.09
N CYS A 200 -14.87 1.37 -6.80
CA CYS A 200 -13.85 1.83 -5.87
C CYS A 200 -12.71 0.81 -5.86
N HIS A 201 -11.50 1.26 -6.21
CA HIS A 201 -10.29 0.47 -6.06
C HIS A 201 -9.57 0.93 -4.79
N ARG A 202 -9.44 -0.01 -3.85
CA ARG A 202 -8.68 0.18 -2.63
C ARG A 202 -7.34 -0.54 -2.72
N TYR A 203 -6.33 0.01 -2.06
CA TYR A 203 -5.09 -0.71 -1.87
C TYR A 203 -5.25 -1.95 -1.01
N GLU A 204 -4.44 -2.96 -1.34
CA GLU A 204 -4.44 -4.23 -0.63
C GLU A 204 -4.00 -4.08 0.83
N LYS A 205 -4.67 -4.79 1.75
CA LYS A 205 -4.36 -4.81 3.20
C LYS A 205 -2.85 -4.92 3.49
N PRO A 206 -2.07 -5.83 2.86
CA PRO A 206 -0.64 -5.95 3.12
C PRO A 206 0.17 -4.66 2.87
N LEU A 207 -0.21 -3.88 1.85
CA LEU A 207 0.44 -2.61 1.53
C LEU A 207 0.15 -1.57 2.61
N ILE A 208 -1.12 -1.38 2.98
CA ILE A 208 -1.51 -0.44 4.04
C ILE A 208 -0.78 -0.77 5.34
N LEU A 209 -0.78 -2.04 5.76
CA LEU A 209 -0.07 -2.48 6.95
C LEU A 209 1.44 -2.21 6.87
N GLN A 210 2.05 -2.36 5.69
CA GLN A 210 3.47 -2.09 5.52
C GLN A 210 3.78 -0.58 5.61
N LEU A 211 3.01 0.27 4.94
CA LEU A 211 3.17 1.73 5.01
C LEU A 211 3.08 2.22 6.46
N CYS A 212 2.12 1.69 7.22
CA CYS A 212 1.96 1.97 8.66
C CYS A 212 3.15 1.47 9.52
N ARG A 213 3.83 0.40 9.10
CA ARG A 213 5.04 -0.10 9.77
C ARG A 213 6.26 0.76 9.43
N LEU A 214 6.37 1.22 8.18
CA LEU A 214 7.48 2.03 7.69
C LEU A 214 7.57 3.38 8.42
N VAL A 215 6.44 4.00 8.76
CA VAL A 215 6.44 5.32 9.44
C VAL A 215 7.15 5.28 10.80
N ARG A 216 7.12 4.14 11.50
CA ARG A 216 7.81 3.97 12.80
C ARG A 216 9.31 4.26 12.69
N GLY A 217 9.97 3.83 11.60
CA GLY A 217 11.42 3.96 11.48
C GLY A 217 11.89 5.40 11.35
N PHE A 218 11.06 6.33 10.84
CA PHE A 218 11.46 7.74 10.73
C PHE A 218 11.66 8.42 12.07
N THR A 219 11.05 7.89 13.13
CA THR A 219 11.14 8.47 14.48
C THR A 219 11.91 7.58 15.44
N HIS A 220 12.40 6.43 14.97
CA HIS A 220 13.11 5.49 15.82
C HIS A 220 14.56 5.95 16.03
N PRO A 221 15.05 6.16 17.27
CA PRO A 221 16.41 6.65 17.51
C PRO A 221 17.51 5.83 16.80
N ALA A 222 17.32 4.50 16.69
CA ALA A 222 18.27 3.65 16.00
C ALA A 222 18.50 4.01 14.52
N THR A 223 17.56 4.67 13.83
CA THR A 223 17.78 5.09 12.42
C THR A 223 18.64 6.35 12.31
N TYR A 224 18.96 7.00 13.44
CA TYR A 224 19.80 8.21 13.50
C TYR A 224 21.16 7.93 14.14
N PHE A 225 21.23 6.94 15.04
CA PHE A 225 22.43 6.64 15.82
C PHE A 225 23.08 5.29 15.46
N GLN A 226 22.67 4.64 14.37
CA GLN A 226 23.32 3.42 13.89
C GLN A 226 24.71 3.74 13.30
N GLY A 227 25.75 3.11 13.83
CA GLY A 227 27.12 3.16 13.28
C GLY A 227 28.06 4.20 13.89
N THR A 228 27.61 5.05 14.81
CA THR A 228 28.50 5.97 15.54
C THR A 228 29.17 5.23 16.69
N GLY A 229 30.34 4.65 16.42
CA GLY A 229 31.29 4.19 17.45
C GLY A 229 31.99 5.34 18.19
N GLU A 230 31.64 6.58 17.88
CA GLU A 230 32.08 7.80 18.55
C GLU A 230 30.93 8.35 19.41
N ASP A 231 31.31 8.97 20.52
CA ASP A 231 30.44 9.45 21.59
C ASP A 231 29.11 10.03 21.07
N LEU A 232 28.01 9.48 21.60
CA LEU A 232 26.66 10.05 21.57
C LEU A 232 26.66 11.42 22.31
N GLU A 233 27.43 12.38 21.81
CA GLU A 233 27.49 13.72 22.37
C GLU A 233 26.12 14.38 22.29
N LEU A 234 25.81 15.29 23.22
CA LEU A 234 24.58 16.09 23.27
C LEU A 234 24.20 16.73 21.91
N TYR A 235 25.18 16.99 21.04
CA TYR A 235 24.98 17.50 19.69
C TYR A 235 24.13 16.58 18.80
N SER A 236 24.14 15.27 19.06
CA SER A 236 23.31 14.29 18.36
C SER A 236 21.84 14.38 18.76
N VAL A 237 21.55 14.85 19.98
CA VAL A 237 20.18 15.02 20.51
C VAL A 237 19.52 16.26 19.92
N ASP A 238 20.21 17.41 19.90
CA ASP A 238 19.66 18.64 19.31
C ASP A 238 19.35 18.46 17.82
N LYS A 239 20.26 17.79 17.09
CA LYS A 239 20.03 17.44 15.68
C LYS A 239 18.83 16.50 15.53
N PHE A 240 18.73 15.47 16.36
CA PHE A 240 17.59 14.54 16.33
C PHE A 240 16.26 15.26 16.63
N SER A 241 16.22 16.13 17.65
CA SER A 241 15.04 16.93 17.95
C SER A 241 14.65 17.88 16.81
N ALA A 242 15.62 18.53 16.16
CA ALA A 242 15.36 19.35 14.98
C ALA A 242 14.77 18.54 13.80
N GLU A 243 15.22 17.30 13.60
CA GLU A 243 14.63 16.38 12.63
C GLU A 243 13.19 16.01 13.02
N MET A 244 12.92 15.72 14.30
CA MET A 244 11.57 15.46 14.80
C MET A 244 10.64 16.66 14.63
N ASP A 245 11.16 17.88 14.80
CA ASP A 245 10.42 19.12 14.53
C ASP A 245 10.04 19.24 13.06
N GLY A 246 10.95 18.88 12.14
CA GLY A 246 10.68 18.82 10.71
C GLY A 246 9.61 17.79 10.34
N LEU A 247 9.72 16.57 10.89
CA LEU A 247 8.72 15.52 10.70
C LEU A 247 7.36 15.90 11.29
N LEU A 248 7.35 16.55 12.46
CA LEU A 248 6.13 17.03 13.10
C LEU A 248 5.44 18.10 12.25
N ALA A 249 6.18 19.04 11.67
CA ALA A 249 5.63 20.05 10.78
C ALA A 249 4.92 19.43 9.57
N ILE A 250 5.52 18.39 8.96
CA ILE A 250 4.92 17.63 7.85
C ILE A 250 3.70 16.86 8.34
N ALA A 251 3.80 16.19 9.50
CA ALA A 251 2.72 15.42 10.09
C ALA A 251 1.46 16.27 10.32
N LEU A 252 1.64 17.51 10.79
CA LEU A 252 0.57 18.49 10.98
C LEU A 252 0.05 19.04 9.64
N LYS A 253 0.94 19.48 8.73
CA LYS A 253 0.56 20.07 7.44
C LYS A 253 -0.25 19.09 6.58
N SER A 254 0.20 17.85 6.49
CA SER A 254 -0.41 16.82 5.65
C SER A 254 -1.40 15.93 6.40
N ARG A 255 -1.72 16.24 7.68
CA ARG A 255 -2.66 15.46 8.51
C ARG A 255 -2.38 13.96 8.50
N VAL A 256 -1.10 13.59 8.61
CA VAL A 256 -0.63 12.20 8.48
C VAL A 256 -1.32 11.26 9.46
N ILE A 257 -1.55 11.72 10.68
CA ILE A 257 -2.21 10.91 11.72
C ILE A 257 -3.64 10.57 11.33
N GLU A 258 -4.37 11.53 10.78
CA GLU A 258 -5.74 11.33 10.30
C GLU A 258 -5.73 10.27 9.19
N LYS A 259 -4.91 10.47 8.15
CA LYS A 259 -4.80 9.56 7.01
C LYS A 259 -4.42 8.13 7.41
N LEU A 260 -3.41 7.98 8.28
CA LEU A 260 -3.00 6.68 8.81
C LEU A 260 -4.13 6.01 9.63
N SER A 261 -4.86 6.80 10.42
CA SER A 261 -5.97 6.28 11.23
C SER A 261 -7.14 5.84 10.35
N VAL A 262 -7.48 6.60 9.32
CA VAL A 262 -8.53 6.27 8.35
C VAL A 262 -8.14 5.02 7.55
N ALA A 263 -6.95 5.00 6.97
CA ALA A 263 -6.49 3.86 6.17
C ALA A 263 -6.46 2.55 6.99
N LEU A 264 -6.04 2.58 8.26
CA LEU A 264 -6.12 1.40 9.11
C LEU A 264 -7.55 1.05 9.52
N TYR A 265 -8.41 2.03 9.75
CA TYR A 265 -9.81 1.78 10.06
C TYR A 265 -10.50 1.06 8.91
N ASP A 266 -10.37 1.61 7.71
CA ASP A 266 -10.97 1.04 6.51
C ASP A 266 -10.41 -0.36 6.19
N CYS A 267 -9.13 -0.58 6.53
CA CYS A 267 -8.45 -1.85 6.31
C CYS A 267 -8.78 -2.94 7.36
N LEU A 268 -9.07 -2.56 8.62
CA LEU A 268 -9.15 -3.51 9.74
C LEU A 268 -10.54 -3.59 10.39
N PHE A 269 -11.34 -2.54 10.24
CA PHE A 269 -12.57 -2.34 11.01
C PHE A 269 -13.80 -1.99 10.18
N ALA A 270 -13.67 -1.50 8.94
CA ALA A 270 -14.84 -1.10 8.13
C ALA A 270 -15.87 -2.21 7.88
N ASP A 271 -15.42 -3.46 7.72
CA ASP A 271 -16.32 -4.60 7.48
C ASP A 271 -17.27 -4.88 8.67
N LEU A 272 -17.04 -4.26 9.85
CA LEU A 272 -17.89 -4.41 11.02
C LEU A 272 -19.21 -3.65 10.93
N GLU A 273 -19.21 -2.47 10.28
CA GLU A 273 -20.42 -1.63 10.24
C GLU A 273 -21.50 -2.25 9.36
N GLU A 274 -21.11 -3.01 8.32
CA GLU A 274 -22.02 -3.70 7.41
C GLU A 274 -22.49 -5.06 7.96
N GLU A 275 -21.64 -5.78 8.69
CA GLU A 275 -21.96 -7.13 9.20
C GLU A 275 -22.77 -7.14 10.51
N GLU A 276 -22.68 -6.08 11.35
CA GLU A 276 -23.47 -5.97 12.59
C GLU A 276 -24.99 -5.82 12.31
N GLU A 277 -25.41 -5.39 11.11
CA GLU A 277 -26.82 -5.29 10.73
C GLU A 277 -27.43 -6.63 10.26
N GLU A 278 -26.64 -7.56 9.71
CA GLU A 278 -27.15 -8.78 9.09
C GLU A 278 -26.99 -10.05 9.94
N ALA A 279 -26.01 -10.12 10.85
CA ALA A 279 -25.71 -11.31 11.62
C ALA A 279 -25.83 -11.07 13.13
N GLY A 280 -26.95 -11.47 13.73
CA GLY A 280 -27.14 -11.55 15.19
C GLY A 280 -26.28 -12.63 15.89
N ASP A 281 -25.14 -13.01 15.34
CA ASP A 281 -24.26 -14.06 15.85
C ASP A 281 -22.91 -13.45 16.27
N GLU A 282 -22.66 -13.36 17.59
CA GLU A 282 -21.48 -12.73 18.24
C GLU A 282 -20.11 -13.36 17.85
N ASN A 283 -20.10 -14.35 16.96
CA ASN A 283 -18.93 -15.17 16.62
C ASN A 283 -18.11 -14.67 15.41
N TYR A 284 -18.54 -13.63 14.69
CA TYR A 284 -17.86 -13.17 13.47
C TYR A 284 -16.92 -11.98 13.65
N ARG A 285 -16.60 -11.57 14.88
CA ARG A 285 -15.55 -10.54 15.08
C ARG A 285 -14.19 -11.10 14.67
N ILE A 286 -13.74 -10.73 13.46
CA ILE A 286 -12.40 -11.01 12.89
C ILE A 286 -11.31 -10.72 13.94
N LEU A 287 -10.54 -11.74 14.31
CA LEU A 287 -9.39 -11.57 15.20
C LEU A 287 -8.26 -10.87 14.45
N LEU A 288 -7.66 -9.86 15.10
CA LEU A 288 -6.48 -9.20 14.57
C LEU A 288 -5.29 -10.16 14.58
N ASP A 289 -4.54 -10.19 13.49
CA ASP A 289 -3.31 -10.97 13.40
C ASP A 289 -2.08 -10.18 13.89
N GLU A 290 -0.92 -10.84 13.96
CA GLU A 290 0.33 -10.20 14.41
C GLU A 290 0.73 -9.01 13.53
N SER A 291 0.45 -9.06 12.23
CA SER A 291 0.78 -7.99 11.30
C SER A 291 -0.11 -6.76 11.51
N ASP A 292 -1.39 -6.97 11.85
CA ASP A 292 -2.34 -5.93 12.24
C ASP A 292 -1.86 -5.21 13.50
N HIS A 293 -1.54 -5.99 14.55
CA HIS A 293 -1.00 -5.45 15.81
C HIS A 293 0.28 -4.65 15.57
N THR A 294 1.19 -5.16 14.76
CA THR A 294 2.48 -4.50 14.47
C THR A 294 2.30 -3.17 13.74
N ALA A 295 1.34 -3.08 12.82
CA ALA A 295 1.02 -1.83 12.12
C ALA A 295 0.44 -0.77 13.08
N ILE A 296 -0.51 -1.15 13.93
CA ILE A 296 -1.12 -0.25 14.92
C ILE A 296 -0.08 0.26 15.91
N VAL A 297 0.76 -0.65 16.44
CA VAL A 297 1.87 -0.28 17.33
C VAL A 297 2.89 0.61 16.61
N GLY A 298 3.13 0.37 15.32
CA GLY A 298 4.00 1.20 14.47
C GLY A 298 3.58 2.66 14.44
N ILE A 299 2.30 2.93 14.15
CA ILE A 299 1.74 4.29 14.16
C ILE A 299 1.76 4.89 15.56
N HIS A 300 1.36 4.12 16.58
CA HIS A 300 1.36 4.63 17.95
C HIS A 300 2.77 5.04 18.40
N THR A 301 3.78 4.23 18.06
CA THR A 301 5.19 4.53 18.33
C THR A 301 5.63 5.79 17.58
N PHE A 302 5.25 5.94 16.31
CA PHE A 302 5.53 7.14 15.52
C PHE A 302 4.96 8.40 16.18
N ILE A 303 3.68 8.36 16.57
CA ILE A 303 2.99 9.46 17.25
C ILE A 303 3.65 9.81 18.58
N GLN A 304 3.94 8.79 19.40
CA GLN A 304 4.59 8.97 20.69
C GLN A 304 5.98 9.58 20.56
N ASN A 305 6.78 9.13 19.60
CA ASN A 305 8.11 9.66 19.40
C ASN A 305 8.08 11.12 18.95
N LEU A 306 7.18 11.50 18.04
CA LEU A 306 6.98 12.91 17.69
C LEU A 306 6.57 13.73 18.92
N TYR A 307 5.68 13.21 19.75
CA TYR A 307 5.26 13.87 20.99
C TYR A 307 6.40 14.09 21.98
N PHE A 308 7.28 13.09 22.15
CA PHE A 308 8.34 13.13 23.16
C PHE A 308 9.58 13.89 22.72
N TYR A 309 9.93 13.83 21.44
CA TYR A 309 11.24 14.29 20.96
C TYR A 309 11.20 15.58 20.14
N ALA A 310 10.04 15.96 19.58
CA ALA A 310 9.88 17.28 18.99
C ALA A 310 9.89 18.35 20.10
N THR A 311 10.55 19.47 19.83
CA THR A 311 10.71 20.56 20.81
C THR A 311 9.86 21.79 20.47
N SER A 312 9.43 21.88 19.21
CA SER A 312 8.59 22.94 18.67
C SER A 312 7.18 22.41 18.40
N ASN A 313 6.19 23.31 18.35
CA ASN A 313 4.80 22.99 17.98
C ASN A 313 4.10 21.87 18.79
N THR A 314 4.65 21.47 19.94
CA THR A 314 4.12 20.38 20.76
C THR A 314 2.73 20.67 21.32
N GLU A 315 2.41 21.94 21.59
CA GLU A 315 1.07 22.36 22.03
C GLU A 315 0.04 22.22 20.91
N ALA A 316 0.37 22.67 19.69
CA ALA A 316 -0.48 22.50 18.52
C ALA A 316 -0.66 21.00 18.20
N TYR A 317 0.39 20.21 18.35
CA TYR A 317 0.32 18.76 18.18
C TYR A 317 -0.56 18.07 19.23
N ARG A 318 -0.46 18.47 20.49
CA ARG A 318 -1.35 18.01 21.58
C ARG A 318 -2.80 18.34 21.29
N ALA A 319 -3.08 19.57 20.89
CA ALA A 319 -4.43 20.00 20.52
C ALA A 319 -4.94 19.19 19.33
N HIS A 320 -4.11 18.98 18.31
CA HIS A 320 -4.44 18.16 17.15
C HIS A 320 -4.82 16.73 17.57
N LEU A 321 -3.97 16.05 18.34
CA LEU A 321 -4.23 14.69 18.83
C LEU A 321 -5.52 14.58 19.66
N LEU A 322 -5.84 15.58 20.47
CA LEU A 322 -6.99 15.55 21.39
C LEU A 322 -8.31 15.96 20.73
N ALA A 323 -8.29 16.92 19.82
CA ALA A 323 -9.50 17.59 19.31
C ALA A 323 -9.76 17.35 17.82
N ASP A 324 -8.71 17.23 17.01
CA ASP A 324 -8.83 17.26 15.54
C ASP A 324 -8.49 15.93 14.87
N THR A 325 -8.01 14.92 15.60
CA THR A 325 -7.70 13.62 14.99
C THR A 325 -8.82 12.61 15.14
N LEU A 326 -9.03 11.85 14.06
CA LEU A 326 -9.85 10.64 14.06
C LEU A 326 -9.16 9.45 14.75
N LEU A 327 -7.97 9.66 15.34
CA LEU A 327 -7.14 8.63 15.95
C LEU A 327 -7.89 7.86 17.05
N VAL A 328 -8.52 8.58 17.98
CA VAL A 328 -9.24 7.93 19.09
C VAL A 328 -10.45 7.13 18.59
N PRO A 329 -11.42 7.75 17.86
CA PRO A 329 -12.62 7.04 17.43
C PRO A 329 -12.37 5.99 16.35
N ARG A 330 -11.39 6.18 15.45
CA ARG A 330 -11.14 5.26 14.31
C ARG A 330 -9.98 4.30 14.50
N LEU A 331 -9.13 4.47 15.51
CA LEU A 331 -8.02 3.52 15.72
C LEU A 331 -8.00 2.99 17.15
N VAL A 332 -7.92 3.88 18.14
CA VAL A 332 -7.70 3.47 19.54
C VAL A 332 -8.88 2.68 20.09
N LEU A 333 -10.10 3.21 19.99
CA LEU A 333 -11.29 2.56 20.56
C LEU A 333 -11.62 1.23 19.85
N PRO A 334 -11.68 1.15 18.51
CA PRO A 334 -11.93 -0.12 17.82
C PRO A 334 -10.86 -1.16 18.14
N TYR A 335 -9.59 -0.76 18.20
CA TYR A 335 -8.51 -1.67 18.54
C TYR A 335 -8.61 -2.22 19.97
N LEU A 336 -8.90 -1.36 20.95
CA LEU A 336 -9.10 -1.78 22.34
C LEU A 336 -10.28 -2.73 22.48
N ASP A 337 -11.38 -2.46 21.78
CA ASP A 337 -12.55 -3.34 21.76
C ASP A 337 -12.19 -4.74 21.23
N ARG A 338 -11.43 -4.83 20.13
CA ARG A 338 -10.92 -6.12 19.62
C ARG A 338 -10.00 -6.83 20.62
N CYS A 339 -9.12 -6.11 21.28
CA CYS A 339 -8.21 -6.69 22.28
C CYS A 339 -8.97 -7.25 23.50
N ILE A 340 -9.98 -6.51 23.97
CA ILE A 340 -10.86 -6.93 25.07
C ILE A 340 -11.65 -8.16 24.65
N TYR A 341 -12.26 -8.15 23.47
CA TYR A 341 -12.99 -9.30 22.93
C TYR A 341 -12.11 -10.54 22.83
N HIS A 342 -10.90 -10.42 22.28
CA HIS A 342 -9.97 -11.54 22.18
C HIS A 342 -9.59 -12.09 23.56
N THR A 343 -9.35 -11.22 24.54
CA THR A 343 -9.07 -11.61 25.93
C THR A 343 -10.24 -12.37 26.55
N GLN A 344 -11.47 -11.89 26.35
CA GLN A 344 -12.69 -12.57 26.82
C GLN A 344 -12.86 -13.95 26.18
N LEU A 345 -12.60 -14.08 24.88
CA LEU A 345 -12.65 -15.35 24.16
C LEU A 345 -11.63 -16.35 24.72
N LEU A 346 -10.38 -15.91 24.95
CA LEU A 346 -9.34 -16.74 25.55
C LEU A 346 -9.71 -17.19 26.97
N ASN A 347 -10.27 -16.29 27.78
CA ASN A 347 -10.75 -16.62 29.12
C ASN A 347 -11.87 -17.66 29.08
N ARG A 348 -12.88 -17.49 28.21
CA ARG A 348 -13.96 -18.48 28.02
C ARG A 348 -13.42 -19.85 27.62
N ARG A 349 -12.44 -19.89 26.70
CA ARG A 349 -11.78 -21.15 26.28
C ARG A 349 -11.01 -21.80 27.43
N ALA A 350 -10.27 -21.02 28.20
CA ALA A 350 -9.54 -21.53 29.36
C ALA A 350 -10.49 -22.10 30.43
N GLU A 351 -11.61 -21.43 30.71
CA GLU A 351 -12.65 -21.94 31.62
C GLU A 351 -13.26 -23.25 31.12
N THR A 352 -13.62 -23.34 29.83
CA THR A 352 -14.15 -24.57 29.24
C THR A 352 -13.15 -25.72 29.32
N TYR A 353 -11.87 -25.45 29.04
CA TYR A 353 -10.80 -26.45 29.17
C TYR A 353 -10.63 -26.93 30.62
N ASN A 354 -10.64 -26.01 31.59
CA ASN A 354 -10.57 -26.34 33.00
C ASN A 354 -11.77 -27.19 33.45
N ARG A 355 -12.98 -26.91 32.95
CA ARG A 355 -14.18 -27.73 33.22
C ARG A 355 -14.04 -29.13 32.62
N ALA A 356 -13.55 -29.25 31.39
CA ALA A 356 -13.33 -30.54 30.74
C ALA A 356 -12.29 -31.40 31.49
N LEU A 357 -11.18 -30.77 31.94
CA LEU A 357 -10.17 -31.45 32.76
C LEU A 357 -10.70 -31.90 34.13
N ALA A 358 -11.61 -31.12 34.74
CA ALA A 358 -12.24 -31.50 36.00
C ALA A 358 -13.12 -32.75 35.83
N LEU A 359 -13.93 -32.81 34.77
CA LEU A 359 -14.78 -33.97 34.47
C LEU A 359 -13.98 -35.25 34.18
N GLY A 360 -12.82 -35.14 33.51
CA GLY A 360 -11.95 -36.30 33.24
C GLY A 360 -11.26 -36.90 34.47
N ARG A 361 -11.12 -36.14 35.58
CA ARG A 361 -10.56 -36.68 36.83
C ARG A 361 -11.56 -37.46 37.67
N ASP A 362 -12.85 -37.17 37.51
CA ASP A 362 -13.91 -37.85 38.27
C ASP A 362 -14.19 -39.27 37.73
N GLU A 363 -13.85 -39.55 36.47
CA GLU A 363 -14.05 -40.87 35.84
C GLU A 363 -12.91 -41.88 36.16
N GLU A 364 -11.66 -41.43 36.34
CA GLU A 364 -10.53 -42.33 36.70
C GLU A 364 -10.51 -42.73 38.20
N GLY A 365 -11.32 -42.08 39.04
CA GLY A 365 -11.44 -42.41 40.47
C GLY A 365 -12.47 -43.50 40.81
N GLY A 366 -13.21 -44.01 39.83
CA GLY A 366 -14.39 -44.88 40.03
C GLY A 366 -14.15 -46.39 39.92
N GLU A 367 -13.09 -46.86 39.26
CA GLU A 367 -12.80 -48.31 39.13
C GLU A 367 -11.77 -48.76 40.17
N GLY A 368 -12.22 -48.92 41.42
CA GLY A 368 -11.29 -49.27 42.48
C GLY A 368 -11.88 -49.73 43.80
N LYS A 369 -13.07 -50.35 43.84
CA LYS A 369 -13.49 -51.21 44.95
C LYS A 369 -14.36 -52.37 44.45
N GLY A 370 -13.73 -53.54 44.35
CA GLY A 370 -14.39 -54.83 44.50
C GLY A 370 -14.74 -55.13 45.95
#